data_AF-A0A3C7VZG1-F1
#
_entry.id   AF-A0A3C7VZG1-F1
#
_cell.length_a   1.000
_cell.length_b   1.000
_cell.length_c   1.000
_cell.angle_alpha   90.00
_cell.angle_beta   90.00
_cell.angle_gamma   90.00
#
_symmetry.space_group_name_H-M   'P 1'
#
loop_
_entity.id
_entity.type
_entity.pdbx_description
1 polymer ?
#
loop_
_entity_poly.entity_id
_entity_poly.type
_entity_poly.pdbx_seq_one_letter_code
_entity_poly.pdbx_strand_id
1 'polypeptide(L)'
;AELKPIASYFPSAGACSEHVRLYCGRVLEAGVGEVHGVDGEGEDILVHRLSRAEALELLAADRVPNGHTLVALQWLALHGERLRRDWLDA
;
A
#
# COMPACT_ATOMS: atom_id res chain seq x y z
N ALA A 1 14.52 -5.41 6.04
CA ALA A 1 13.50 -4.58 5.36
C ALA A 1 13.14 -3.41 6.27
N GLU A 2 13.11 -2.20 5.74
CA GLU A 2 12.78 -0.98 6.50
C GLU A 2 11.27 -0.70 6.40
N LEU A 3 10.61 -0.48 7.55
CA LEU A 3 9.17 -0.23 7.64
C LEU A 3 8.90 1.11 8.32
N LYS A 4 8.11 1.96 7.68
CA LYS A 4 7.63 3.22 8.25
C LYS A 4 6.15 3.09 8.64
N PRO A 5 5.75 3.28 9.90
CA PRO A 5 4.33 3.35 10.26
C PRO A 5 3.70 4.60 9.63
N ILE A 6 2.51 4.46 9.04
CA ILE A 6 1.85 5.56 8.31
C ILE A 6 0.48 5.95 8.87
N ALA A 7 -0.34 4.98 9.28
CA ALA A 7 -1.69 5.24 9.81
C ALA A 7 -2.16 4.11 10.71
N SER A 8 -3.09 4.43 11.62
CA SER A 8 -3.74 3.47 12.51
C SER A 8 -5.19 3.90 12.69
N TYR A 9 -6.16 3.05 12.31
CA TYR A 9 -7.57 3.44 12.31
C TYR A 9 -8.52 2.24 12.31
N PHE A 10 -9.79 2.52 12.60
CA PHE A 10 -10.90 1.58 12.46
C PHE A 10 -11.58 1.80 11.11
N PRO A 11 -11.52 0.86 10.15
CA PRO A 11 -12.10 1.04 8.82
C PRO A 11 -13.62 1.28 8.86
N SER A 12 -14.31 0.67 9.82
CA SER A 12 -15.75 0.86 10.04
C SER A 12 -16.09 0.75 11.53
N ALA A 13 -15.72 1.76 12.31
CA ALA A 13 -15.86 1.76 13.78
C ALA A 13 -17.30 1.49 14.28
N GLY A 14 -18.33 1.79 13.48
CA GLY A 14 -19.72 1.52 13.81
C GLY A 14 -20.18 0.09 13.52
N ALA A 15 -19.42 -0.69 12.76
CA ALA A 15 -19.80 -2.02 12.29
C ALA A 15 -18.84 -3.12 12.78
N CYS A 16 -17.54 -2.84 12.91
CA CYS A 16 -16.54 -3.81 13.32
C CYS A 16 -15.55 -3.23 14.34
N SER A 17 -14.98 -4.11 15.16
CA SER A 17 -13.87 -3.81 16.07
C SER A 17 -12.50 -3.97 15.42
N GLU A 18 -12.46 -4.25 14.11
CA GLU A 18 -11.21 -4.39 13.36
C GLU A 18 -10.42 -3.08 13.39
N HIS A 19 -9.15 -3.18 13.76
CA HIS A 19 -8.25 -2.06 13.84
C HIS A 19 -7.02 -2.32 12.97
N VAL A 20 -6.81 -1.46 11.99
CA VAL A 20 -5.78 -1.63 10.97
C VAL A 20 -4.64 -0.68 11.22
N ARG A 21 -3.41 -1.22 11.15
CA ARG A 21 -2.15 -0.49 11.24
C ARG A 21 -1.44 -0.59 9.91
N LEU A 22 -1.31 0.53 9.21
CA LEU A 22 -0.66 0.59 7.91
C LEU A 22 0.80 0.96 8.05
N TYR A 23 1.62 0.34 7.20
CA TYR A 23 3.06 0.59 7.09
C TYR A 23 3.42 0.82 5.62
N CYS A 24 4.42 1.66 5.36
CA CYS A 24 5.11 1.76 4.09
C CYS A 24 6.42 0.99 4.19
N GLY A 25 6.58 -0.06 3.39
CA GLY A 25 7.79 -0.86 3.36
C GLY A 25 8.71 -0.46 2.21
N ARG A 26 10.01 -0.39 2.48
CA ARG A 26 11.02 -0.22 1.44
C ARG A 26 11.25 -1.57 0.75
N VAL A 27 10.94 -1.64 -0.54
CA VAL A 27 11.03 -2.85 -1.37
C VAL A 27 12.05 -2.60 -2.49
N LEU A 28 13.03 -3.49 -2.63
CA LEU A 28 14.04 -3.45 -3.69
C LEU A 28 13.69 -4.38 -4.86
N GLU A 29 13.08 -5.52 -4.55
CA GLU A 29 12.66 -6.53 -5.51
C GLU A 29 11.27 -7.05 -5.14
N ALA A 30 10.47 -7.40 -6.16
CA ALA A 30 9.15 -7.99 -6.01
C ALA A 30 8.94 -9.03 -7.12
N GLY A 31 8.27 -10.14 -6.82
CA GLY A 31 7.81 -11.09 -7.84
C GLY A 31 6.62 -10.48 -8.57
N VAL A 32 6.84 -9.97 -9.78
CA VAL A 32 5.83 -9.23 -10.58
C VAL A 32 5.36 -10.11 -11.73
N GLY A 33 4.06 -10.10 -12.01
CA GLY A 33 3.49 -10.71 -13.23
C GLY A 33 3.19 -12.22 -13.11
N GLU A 34 3.43 -12.80 -11.95
CA GLU A 34 3.01 -14.17 -11.63
C GLU A 34 1.84 -14.13 -10.65
N VAL A 35 0.90 -15.08 -10.82
CA VAL A 35 -0.13 -15.32 -9.83
C VAL A 35 0.49 -16.20 -8.74
N HIS A 36 0.44 -15.71 -7.51
CA HIS A 36 0.94 -16.42 -6.34
C HIS A 36 -0.19 -16.61 -5.34
N GLY A 37 -0.17 -17.75 -4.68
CA GLY A 37 -1.09 -18.17 -3.63
C GLY A 37 -0.52 -19.41 -2.97
N VAL A 38 -0.81 -19.61 -1.68
CA VAL A 38 -0.48 -20.89 -1.01
C VAL A 38 -1.69 -21.81 -1.13
N ASP A 39 -1.45 -23.04 -1.55
CA ASP A 39 -2.50 -24.07 -1.63
C ASP A 39 -3.23 -24.17 -0.29
N GLY A 40 -4.55 -23.94 -0.32
CA GLY A 40 -5.43 -24.02 0.85
C GLY A 40 -5.76 -22.68 1.53
N GLU A 41 -5.09 -21.58 1.18
CA GLU A 41 -5.44 -20.24 1.70
C GLU A 41 -6.60 -19.58 0.92
N GLY A 42 -6.87 -20.06 -0.29
CA GLY A 42 -7.96 -19.53 -1.13
C GLY A 42 -7.67 -18.13 -1.69
N GLU A 43 -6.40 -17.75 -1.75
CA GLU A 43 -5.93 -16.46 -2.26
C GLU A 43 -5.17 -16.65 -3.58
N ASP A 44 -5.71 -16.09 -4.67
CA ASP A 44 -5.02 -15.99 -5.97
C ASP A 44 -4.62 -14.53 -6.20
N ILE A 45 -3.35 -14.20 -5.94
CA ILE A 45 -2.87 -12.80 -5.95
C ILE A 45 -1.96 -12.56 -7.16
N LEU A 46 -2.28 -11.54 -7.95
CA LEU A 46 -1.43 -11.06 -9.04
C LEU A 46 -0.73 -9.76 -8.63
N VAL A 47 0.61 -9.76 -8.67
CA VAL A 47 1.41 -8.59 -8.30
C VAL A 47 1.60 -7.66 -9.48
N HIS A 48 1.22 -6.40 -9.30
CA HIS A 48 1.45 -5.31 -10.26
C HIS A 48 2.52 -4.35 -9.73
N ARG A 49 3.48 -3.98 -10.59
CA ARG A 49 4.44 -2.91 -10.32
C ARG A 49 4.05 -1.66 -11.10
N LEU A 50 3.74 -0.60 -10.38
CA LEU A 50 3.39 0.70 -10.92
C LEU A 50 4.41 1.73 -10.44
N SER A 51 4.67 2.75 -11.25
CA SER A 51 5.32 3.95 -10.77
C SER A 51 4.41 4.67 -9.76
N ARG A 52 5.02 5.49 -8.90
CA ARG A 52 4.23 6.32 -7.96
C ARG A 52 3.27 7.25 -8.71
N ALA A 53 3.65 7.78 -9.88
CA ALA A 53 2.79 8.65 -10.66
C ALA A 53 1.54 7.91 -11.13
N GLU A 54 1.69 6.74 -11.77
CA GLU A 54 0.57 5.92 -12.23
C GLU A 54 -0.37 5.52 -11.08
N ALA A 55 0.19 5.13 -9.93
CA ALA A 55 -0.62 4.79 -8.75
C ALA A 55 -1.44 5.99 -8.24
N LEU A 56 -0.88 7.20 -8.28
CA LEU A 56 -1.58 8.42 -7.89
C LEU A 56 -2.61 8.88 -8.94
N GLU A 57 -2.38 8.62 -10.22
CA GLU A 57 -3.37 8.84 -11.27
C GLU A 57 -4.59 7.92 -11.09
N LEU A 58 -4.37 6.63 -10.77
CA LEU A 58 -5.46 5.69 -10.45
C LEU A 58 -6.24 6.16 -9.21
N LEU A 59 -5.56 6.67 -8.19
CA LEU A 59 -6.18 7.25 -7.01
C LEU A 59 -7.07 8.46 -7.39
N ALA A 60 -6.54 9.39 -8.20
CA ALA A 60 -7.27 10.58 -8.63
C ALA A 60 -8.46 10.26 -9.54
N ALA A 61 -8.38 9.15 -10.29
CA ALA A 61 -9.43 8.69 -11.19
C ALA A 61 -10.49 7.79 -10.52
N ASP A 62 -10.49 7.67 -9.18
CA ASP A 62 -11.39 6.79 -8.41
C ASP A 62 -11.32 5.31 -8.85
N ARG A 63 -10.11 4.82 -9.13
CA ARG A 63 -9.85 3.45 -9.60
C ARG A 63 -9.29 2.52 -8.54
N VAL A 64 -9.33 2.93 -7.26
CA VAL A 64 -8.80 2.16 -6.12
C VAL A 64 -9.93 1.90 -5.11
N PRO A 65 -10.81 0.90 -5.32
CA PRO A 65 -11.97 0.64 -4.48
C PRO A 65 -11.61 -0.15 -3.21
N ASN A 66 -10.52 0.21 -2.52
CA ASN A 66 -10.07 -0.44 -1.29
C ASN A 66 -9.68 0.62 -0.25
N GLY A 67 -10.35 0.62 0.91
CA GLY A 67 -10.15 1.63 1.95
C GLY A 67 -8.71 1.69 2.49
N HIS A 68 -8.06 0.54 2.69
CA HIS A 68 -6.68 0.48 3.19
C HIS A 68 -5.69 1.06 2.17
N THR A 69 -5.84 0.68 0.90
CA THR A 69 -5.00 1.18 -0.19
C THR A 69 -5.22 2.67 -0.44
N LEU A 70 -6.47 3.15 -0.36
CA LEU A 70 -6.79 4.59 -0.47
C LEU A 70 -6.03 5.41 0.57
N VAL A 71 -6.12 5.03 1.85
CA VAL A 71 -5.41 5.73 2.94
C VAL A 71 -3.89 5.68 2.72
N ALA A 72 -3.36 4.52 2.32
CA ALA A 72 -1.92 4.37 2.07
C ALA A 72 -1.41 5.25 0.91
N LEU A 73 -2.14 5.29 -0.21
CA LEU A 73 -1.76 6.10 -1.38
C LEU A 73 -1.94 7.60 -1.12
N GLN A 74 -2.96 8.00 -0.36
CA GLN A 74 -3.11 9.40 0.07
C GLN A 74 -1.95 9.84 0.97
N TRP A 75 -1.53 8.99 1.91
CA TRP A 75 -0.33 9.26 2.72
C TRP A 75 0.93 9.37 1.83
N LEU A 76 1.08 8.48 0.85
CA LEU A 76 2.22 8.50 -0.07
C LEU A 76 2.22 9.73 -1.00
N ALA A 77 1.04 10.24 -1.36
CA ALA A 77 0.92 11.51 -2.09
C ALA A 77 1.51 12.66 -1.26
N LEU A 78 1.15 12.75 0.02
CA LEU A 78 1.56 13.82 0.94
C LEU A 78 3.03 13.72 1.37
N HIS A 79 3.57 12.51 1.55
CA HIS A 79 4.85 12.30 2.22
C HIS A 79 5.93 11.63 1.36
N GLY A 80 5.57 11.13 0.17
CA GLY A 80 6.45 10.27 -0.64
C GLY A 80 7.77 10.93 -1.05
N GLU A 81 7.78 12.24 -1.36
CA GLU A 81 9.01 12.95 -1.71
C GLU A 81 9.99 13.04 -0.54
N ARG A 82 9.47 13.35 0.66
CA ARG A 82 10.30 13.37 1.88
C ARG A 82 10.84 11.97 2.17
N LEU A 83 9.96 10.97 2.16
CA LEU A 83 10.35 9.59 2.44
C LEU A 83 11.43 9.09 1.47
N ARG A 84 11.30 9.42 0.18
CA ARG A 84 12.31 9.07 -0.82
C ARG A 84 13.67 9.67 -0.51
N ARG A 85 13.75 10.95 -0.11
CA ARG A 85 15.02 11.57 0.30
C ARG A 85 15.58 10.87 1.53
N ASP A 86 14.77 10.72 2.57
CA ASP A 86 15.19 10.07 3.83
C ASP A 86 15.79 8.67 3.59
N TRP A 87 15.27 7.91 2.62
CA TRP A 87 15.76 6.57 2.27
C TRP A 87 16.96 6.54 1.31
N LEU A 88 17.19 7.59 0.53
CA LEU A 88 18.35 7.69 -0.36
C LEU A 88 19.56 8.31 0.35
N ASP A 89 19.32 9.13 1.36
CA ASP A 89 20.36 9.78 2.18
C ASP A 89 20.88 8.86 3.31
N ALA A 90 20.20 7.74 3.55
CA ALA A 90 20.54 6.69 4.52
C ALA A 90 21.27 5.51 3.87
#